data_AF-A0AAV7A8I8-F1
#
_entry.id   AF-A0AAV7A8I8-F1
#
_cell.length_a   1.000
_cell.length_b   1.000
_cell.length_c   1.000
_cell.angle_alpha   90.00
_cell.angle_beta   90.00
_cell.angle_gamma   90.00
#
_symmetry.space_group_name_H-M   'P 1'
#
loop_
_entity.id
_entity.type
_entity.pdbx_description
1 polymer ?
#
loop_
_entity_poly.entity_id
_entity_poly.type
_entity_poly.pdbx_seq_one_letter_code
_entity_poly.pdbx_strand_id
1 'polypeptide(L)'
;MAGNLQTSTKVFNDPIHGHIELHPLLICIIDTPQFQRLRYIKQLGGQYYVFPGASHNRFEHSIGVSYLAGCLIEELRKRQPELEINERDVLSVQIAGLCHDLGKYQHRE
;
A
#
# COMPACT_ATOMS: atom_id res chain seq x y z
N MET A 1 20.15 -8.95 -12.88
CA MET A 1 20.66 -8.60 -11.54
C MET A 1 19.63 -9.11 -10.54
N ALA A 2 19.91 -10.21 -9.84
CA ALA A 2 19.03 -10.67 -8.77
C ALA A 2 19.12 -9.64 -7.64
N GLY A 3 18.09 -8.80 -7.49
CA GLY A 3 18.01 -7.88 -6.37
C GLY A 3 17.99 -8.70 -5.09
N ASN A 4 18.84 -8.35 -4.12
CA ASN A 4 18.77 -8.92 -2.78
C ASN A 4 17.31 -8.87 -2.30
N LEU A 5 16.71 -10.02 -2.04
CA LEU A 5 15.41 -10.03 -1.36
C LEU A 5 15.59 -9.33 -0.03
N GLN A 6 14.81 -8.28 0.20
CA GLN A 6 14.67 -7.69 1.53
C GLN A 6 14.25 -8.81 2.49
N THR A 7 15.01 -9.00 3.56
CA THR A 7 14.76 -10.05 4.57
C THR A 7 14.14 -9.48 5.85
N SER A 8 14.13 -8.16 6.02
CA SER A 8 13.58 -7.48 7.19
C SER A 8 12.29 -6.76 6.87
N THR A 9 11.36 -6.74 7.84
CA THR A 9 10.21 -5.83 7.79
C THR A 9 10.69 -4.39 7.77
N LYS A 10 9.90 -3.50 7.17
CA LYS A 10 10.22 -2.06 7.10
C LYS A 10 9.05 -1.27 7.67
N VAL A 11 9.38 -0.28 8.49
CA VAL A 11 8.40 0.62 9.10
C VAL A 11 8.33 1.92 8.31
N PHE A 12 7.11 2.29 7.92
CA PHE A 12 6.77 3.61 7.37
C PHE A 12 6.13 4.45 8.47
N ASN A 13 6.48 5.74 8.51
CA ASN A 13 5.79 6.71 9.35
C ASN A 13 4.73 7.42 8.51
N ASP A 14 3.47 7.11 8.75
CA ASP A 14 2.31 7.63 8.03
C ASP A 14 1.52 8.60 8.93
N PRO A 15 1.12 9.79 8.43
CA PRO A 15 0.44 10.79 9.25
C PRO A 15 -1.00 10.40 9.63
N ILE A 16 -1.61 9.41 8.97
CA ILE A 16 -2.98 8.96 9.22
C ILE A 16 -3.00 7.72 10.11
N HIS A 17 -2.09 6.78 9.87
CA HIS A 17 -2.07 5.47 10.53
C HIS A 17 -0.90 5.29 11.52
N GLY A 18 -0.01 6.27 11.65
CA GLY A 18 1.18 6.18 12.51
C GLY A 18 2.23 5.23 11.93
N HIS A 19 2.71 4.29 12.73
CA HIS A 19 3.70 3.32 12.29
C HIS A 19 3.04 2.18 11.51
N ILE A 20 3.36 2.10 10.22
CA ILE A 20 2.95 1.00 9.34
C ILE A 20 4.14 0.05 9.15
N GLU A 21 4.05 -1.17 9.68
CA GLU A 21 5.02 -2.23 9.43
C GLU A 21 4.58 -3.09 8.24
N LEU A 22 5.46 -3.28 7.26
CA LEU A 22 5.17 -4.08 6.07
C LEU A 22 6.12 -5.27 5.92
N HIS A 23 5.54 -6.38 5.47
CA HIS A 23 6.26 -7.60 5.12
C HIS A 23 7.29 -7.35 4.00
N PRO A 24 8.47 -7.99 4.01
CA PRO A 24 9.53 -7.73 3.03
C PRO A 24 9.10 -7.92 1.56
N LEU A 25 8.17 -8.85 1.29
CA LEU A 25 7.60 -9.03 -0.05
C LEU A 25 6.86 -7.78 -0.55
N LEU A 26 6.12 -7.09 0.32
CA LEU A 26 5.45 -5.83 -0.04
C LEU A 26 6.49 -4.75 -0.35
N ILE A 27 7.62 -4.73 0.38
CA ILE A 27 8.73 -3.81 0.12
C ILE A 27 9.34 -4.07 -1.24
N CYS A 28 9.57 -5.33 -1.62
CA CYS A 28 10.05 -5.69 -2.95
C CYS A 28 9.12 -5.17 -4.07
N ILE A 29 7.80 -5.18 -3.86
CA ILE A 29 6.83 -4.63 -4.81
C ILE A 29 6.89 -3.09 -4.81
N ILE A 30 6.93 -2.47 -3.63
CA ILE A 30 7.02 -1.02 -3.45
C ILE A 30 8.26 -0.45 -4.14
N ASP A 31 9.41 -1.13 -4.05
CA ASP A 31 10.69 -0.69 -4.61
C ASP A 31 10.83 -0.95 -6.12
N THR A 32 9.73 -1.28 -6.81
CA THR A 32 9.70 -1.36 -8.28
C THR A 32 9.40 0.00 -8.93
N PRO A 33 9.90 0.27 -10.16
CA PRO A 33 9.53 1.47 -10.91
C PRO A 33 8.01 1.62 -11.10
N GLN A 34 7.31 0.50 -11.28
CA GLN A 34 5.87 0.44 -11.52
C GLN A 34 5.09 1.02 -10.34
N PHE A 35 5.50 0.69 -9.11
CA PHE A 35 4.88 1.19 -7.88
C PHE A 35 5.39 2.59 -7.51
N GLN A 36 6.70 2.85 -7.62
CA GLN A 36 7.26 4.18 -7.35
C GLN A 36 6.66 5.28 -8.25
N ARG A 37 6.15 4.91 -9.44
CA ARG A 37 5.39 5.82 -10.32
C ARG A 37 4.23 6.54 -9.60
N LEU A 38 3.60 5.89 -8.62
CA LEU A 38 2.47 6.45 -7.88
C LEU A 38 2.83 7.71 -7.09
N ARG A 39 4.13 7.96 -6.82
CA ARG A 39 4.60 9.20 -6.16
C ARG A 39 4.33 10.45 -6.98
N TYR A 40 4.10 10.29 -8.28
CA TYR A 40 3.94 11.40 -9.22
C TYR A 40 2.48 11.60 -9.64
N ILE A 41 1.54 10.83 -9.08
CA ILE A 41 0.12 10.92 -9.42
C ILE A 41 -0.64 11.46 -8.20
N LYS A 42 -1.14 12.70 -8.30
CA LYS A 42 -1.99 13.32 -7.27
C LYS A 42 -3.23 12.48 -7.01
N GLN A 43 -3.55 12.27 -5.74
CA GLN A 43 -4.74 11.52 -5.34
C GLN A 43 -6.02 12.17 -5.90
N LEU A 44 -6.11 13.50 -5.76
CA LEU A 44 -7.28 14.31 -6.14
C LEU A 44 -7.08 15.11 -7.44
N GLY A 45 -6.04 14.83 -8.22
CA GLY A 45 -5.79 15.48 -9.51
C GLY A 45 -5.79 17.02 -9.42
N GLY A 46 -6.57 17.67 -10.29
CA GLY A 46 -6.67 19.13 -10.38
C GLY A 46 -7.20 19.83 -9.12
N GLN A 47 -7.83 19.10 -8.19
CA GLN A 47 -8.28 19.69 -6.93
C GLN A 47 -7.12 20.24 -6.10
N TYR A 48 -5.89 19.76 -6.31
CA TYR A 48 -4.68 20.33 -5.70
C TYR A 48 -4.51 21.83 -5.99
N TYR A 49 -4.97 22.32 -7.15
CA TYR A 49 -4.89 23.74 -7.52
C TYR A 49 -5.91 24.62 -6.79
N VAL A 50 -6.95 24.01 -6.19
CA VAL A 50 -7.97 24.71 -5.40
C VAL A 50 -7.70 24.52 -3.90
N PHE A 51 -7.28 23.31 -3.51
CA PHE A 51 -7.02 22.91 -2.14
C PHE A 51 -5.53 22.58 -1.98
N PRO A 52 -4.69 23.52 -1.50
CA PRO A 52 -3.24 23.31 -1.41
C PRO A 52 -2.86 22.16 -0.46
N GLY A 53 -3.73 21.81 0.51
CA GLY A 53 -3.56 20.64 1.37
C GLY A 53 -3.80 19.29 0.68
N ALA A 54 -4.41 19.27 -0.51
CA ALA A 54 -4.60 18.06 -1.32
C ALA A 54 -3.33 17.67 -2.10
N SER A 55 -2.16 17.82 -1.47
CA SER A 55 -0.85 17.59 -2.08
C SER A 55 -0.44 16.12 -2.14
N HIS A 56 -1.19 15.24 -1.47
CA HIS A 56 -0.92 13.82 -1.38
C HIS A 56 -1.10 13.11 -2.73
N ASN A 57 -0.29 12.06 -2.93
CA ASN A 57 -0.24 11.23 -4.11
C ASN A 57 -0.80 9.84 -3.82
N ARG A 58 -0.99 9.05 -4.89
CA ARG A 58 -1.49 7.67 -4.78
C ARG A 58 -0.54 6.72 -4.06
N PHE A 59 0.75 7.07 -3.98
CA PHE A 59 1.77 6.21 -3.36
C PHE A 59 1.48 5.94 -1.87
N GLU A 60 1.36 7.00 -1.07
CA GLU A 60 1.06 6.91 0.35
C GLU A 60 -0.34 6.31 0.60
N HIS A 61 -1.31 6.63 -0.26
CA HIS A 61 -2.63 6.03 -0.22
C HIS A 61 -2.59 4.51 -0.40
N SER A 62 -1.90 4.01 -1.43
CA SER A 62 -1.76 2.57 -1.68
C SER A 62 -1.10 1.82 -0.51
N ILE A 63 -0.11 2.44 0.15
CA ILE A 63 0.51 1.88 1.35
C ILE A 63 -0.52 1.80 2.49
N GLY A 64 -1.28 2.86 2.73
CA GLY A 64 -2.33 2.87 3.75
C GLY A 64 -3.42 1.84 3.49
N VAL A 65 -3.84 1.65 2.23
CA VAL A 65 -4.83 0.62 1.87
C VAL A 65 -4.29 -0.79 2.11
N SER A 66 -3.02 -1.06 1.76
CA SER A 66 -2.37 -2.35 2.05
C SER A 66 -2.35 -2.64 3.56
N TYR A 67 -2.01 -1.64 4.37
CA TYR A 67 -2.01 -1.74 5.83
C TYR A 67 -3.39 -2.08 6.38
N LEU A 68 -4.42 -1.29 6.02
CA LEU A 68 -5.79 -1.52 6.50
C LEU A 68 -6.36 -2.87 6.03
N ALA A 69 -6.04 -3.29 4.80
CA ALA A 69 -6.41 -4.59 4.30
C ALA A 69 -5.80 -5.72 5.15
N GLY A 70 -4.53 -5.57 5.53
CA GLY A 70 -3.85 -6.45 6.48
C GLY A 70 -4.51 -6.47 7.87
N CYS A 71 -4.79 -5.30 8.45
CA CYS A 71 -5.47 -5.22 9.75
C CYS A 71 -6.83 -5.96 9.73
N LEU A 72 -7.62 -5.77 8.67
CA LEU A 72 -8.95 -6.38 8.56
C LEU A 72 -8.86 -7.91 8.46
N ILE A 73 -8.02 -8.43 7.55
CA ILE A 73 -7.92 -9.88 7.35
C ILE A 73 -7.34 -10.58 8.60
N GLU A 74 -6.44 -9.92 9.32
CA GLU A 74 -5.92 -10.39 10.60
C GLU A 74 -6.99 -10.44 11.69
N GLU A 75 -7.84 -9.43 11.79
CA GLU A 75 -8.94 -9.43 12.75
C GLU A 75 -9.97 -10.52 12.43
N LEU A 76 -10.28 -10.76 11.16
CA LEU A 76 -11.14 -11.87 10.74
C LEU A 76 -10.52 -13.22 11.10
N ARG A 77 -9.24 -13.41 10.81
CA ARG A 77 -8.49 -14.63 11.16
C ARG A 77 -8.51 -14.93 12.65
N LYS A 78 -8.35 -13.90 13.50
CA LYS A 78 -8.38 -14.06 14.96
C LYS A 78 -9.78 -14.37 15.49
N ARG A 79 -10.81 -13.72 14.95
CA ARG A 79 -12.19 -13.80 15.46
C ARG A 79 -12.95 -15.01 14.94
N GLN A 80 -12.56 -15.53 13.78
CA GLN A 80 -13.22 -16.64 13.09
C GLN A 80 -12.19 -17.68 12.62
N PRO A 81 -11.56 -18.44 13.54
CA PRO A 81 -10.55 -19.44 13.19
C PRO A 81 -11.06 -20.52 12.22
N GLU A 82 -12.37 -20.76 12.20
CA GLU A 82 -13.04 -21.69 11.28
C GLU A 82 -12.96 -21.28 9.80
N LEU A 83 -12.57 -20.03 9.50
CA LEU A 83 -12.32 -19.59 8.13
C LEU A 83 -10.96 -20.08 7.58
N GLU A 84 -10.09 -20.64 8.43
CA GLU A 84 -8.79 -21.22 8.06
C GLU A 84 -7.88 -20.28 7.24
N ILE A 85 -7.99 -18.96 7.50
CA ILE A 85 -7.19 -17.92 6.84
C ILE A 85 -5.71 -18.11 7.20
N ASN A 86 -4.88 -18.40 6.20
CA ASN A 86 -3.44 -18.61 6.40
C ASN A 86 -2.61 -17.37 6.01
N GLU A 87 -1.30 -17.41 6.28
CA GLU A 87 -0.37 -16.31 5.96
C GLU A 87 -0.35 -15.91 4.48
N ARG A 88 -0.57 -16.87 3.57
CA ARG A 88 -0.62 -16.59 2.14
C ARG A 88 -1.86 -15.77 1.79
N ASP A 89 -2.99 -16.03 2.43
CA ASP A 89 -4.23 -15.26 2.22
C ASP A 89 -4.06 -13.82 2.73
N VAL A 90 -3.47 -13.65 3.92
CA VAL A 90 -3.13 -12.33 4.49
C VAL A 90 -2.25 -11.53 3.54
N LEU A 91 -1.13 -12.13 3.08
CA LEU A 91 -0.24 -11.47 2.13
C LEU A 91 -0.92 -11.16 0.79
N SER A 92 -1.77 -12.07 0.29
CA SER A 92 -2.49 -11.85 -0.96
C SER A 92 -3.44 -10.66 -0.87
N VAL A 93 -4.15 -10.51 0.25
CA VAL A 93 -5.04 -9.38 0.52
C VAL A 93 -4.25 -8.08 0.66
N GLN A 94 -3.12 -8.09 1.37
CA GLN A 94 -2.25 -6.92 1.47
C GLN A 94 -1.68 -6.49 0.12
N ILE A 95 -1.24 -7.44 -0.72
CA ILE A 95 -0.75 -7.17 -2.08
C ILE A 95 -1.89 -6.63 -2.96
N ALA A 96 -3.10 -7.19 -2.85
CA ALA A 96 -4.26 -6.68 -3.58
C ALA A 96 -4.56 -5.22 -3.20
N GLY A 97 -4.57 -4.92 -1.89
CA GLY A 97 -4.74 -3.54 -1.39
C GLY A 97 -3.63 -2.60 -1.85
N LEU A 98 -2.38 -3.06 -1.81
CA LEU A 98 -1.22 -2.30 -2.28
C LEU A 98 -1.36 -1.94 -3.77
N CYS A 99 -1.72 -2.92 -4.59
CA CYS A 99 -1.69 -2.81 -6.04
C CYS A 99 -2.98 -2.26 -6.67
N HIS A 100 -4.06 -2.07 -5.91
CA HIS A 100 -5.39 -1.73 -6.45
C HIS A 100 -5.40 -0.46 -7.33
N ASP A 101 -4.47 0.47 -7.06
CA ASP A 101 -4.36 1.76 -7.71
C ASP A 101 -3.21 1.84 -8.73
N LEU A 102 -2.50 0.73 -9.00
CA LEU A 102 -1.40 0.70 -9.97
C LEU A 102 -1.81 1.04 -11.39
N GLY A 103 -3.08 0.83 -11.75
CA GLY A 103 -3.62 1.14 -13.08
C GLY A 103 -3.98 2.62 -13.28
N LYS A 104 -3.80 3.47 -12.27
CA LYS A 104 -4.17 4.88 -12.36
C LYS A 104 -3.14 5.68 -13.16
N TYR A 105 -3.65 6.63 -13.92
CA TYR A 105 -2.87 7.58 -14.70
C TYR A 105 -3.18 8.99 -14.23
N GLN A 106 -2.20 9.88 -14.39
CA GLN A 106 -2.43 11.29 -14.19
C GLN A 106 -3.37 11.78 -15.30
N HIS A 107 -4.50 12.38 -14.94
CA HIS A 107 -5.24 13.22 -15.88
C HIS A 107 -4.33 14.38 -16.25
N ARG A 108 -3.88 14.39 -17.50
CA ARG A 108 -3.26 15.56 -18.12
C ARG A 108 -4.42 16.36 -18.72
N GLU A 109 -4.57 17.59 -18.23
CA GLU A 109 -5.29 18.65 -18.94
C GLU A 109 -4.43 19.13 -20.12
#